data_AF-A0A0N4W6Z4-F1
#
_entry.id   AF-A0A0N4W6Z4-F1
#
_cell.length_a   1.000
_cell.length_b   1.000
_cell.length_c   1.000
_cell.angle_alpha   90.00
_cell.angle_beta   90.00
_cell.angle_gamma   90.00
#
_symmetry.space_group_name_H-M   'P 1'
#
loop_
_entity.id
_entity.type
_entity.pdbx_description
1 polymer ?
#
loop_
_entity_poly.entity_id
_entity_poly.type
_entity_poly.pdbx_seq_one_letter_code
_entity_poly.pdbx_strand_id
1 'polypeptide(L)' 'MRVTFLHPDLGIGGAERLVVDAAVALQNKGHQVKIVTNQYDINHAFKETKSLGN' A
#
# COMPACT_ATOMS: atom_id res chain seq x y z
N MET A 1 6.92 1.68 15.17
CA MET A 1 7.35 2.90 14.45
C MET A 1 6.22 3.35 13.52
N ARG A 2 6.21 4.60 13.09
CA ARG A 2 5.28 5.12 12.07
C ARG A 2 6.01 5.18 10.74
N VAL A 3 5.48 4.53 9.70
CA VAL A 3 6.08 4.47 8.37
C VAL A 3 5.04 4.92 7.34
N THR A 4 5.45 5.76 6.40
CA THR A 4 4.59 6.23 5.31
C THR A 4 5.27 5.96 3.98
N PHE A 5 4.59 5.22 3.12
CA PHE A 5 4.97 5.05 1.72
C PHE A 5 4.29 6.12 0.87
N LEU A 6 5.07 6.77 0.03
CA LEU A 6 4.58 7.69 -0.99
C LEU A 6 4.82 7.04 -2.34
N HIS A 7 3.76 6.84 -3.12
CA HIS A 7 3.86 6.28 -4.46
C HIS A 7 2.81 6.97 -5.35
N PRO A 8 3.16 7.49 -6.54
CA PRO A 8 2.25 8.36 -7.30
C PRO A 8 1.01 7.66 -7.85
N ASP A 9 1.09 6.37 -8.15
CA ASP A 9 -0.01 5.57 -8.71
C ASP A 9 -0.01 4.16 -8.12
N LEU A 10 -1.07 3.81 -7.38
CA LEU A 10 -1.21 2.52 -6.71
C LEU A 10 -2.08 1.56 -7.53
N GLY A 11 -1.71 1.37 -8.80
CA GLY A 11 -2.28 0.40 -9.73
C GLY A 11 -1.63 -0.99 -9.63
N ILE A 12 -1.53 -1.70 -10.76
CA ILE A 12 -0.89 -3.03 -10.84
C ILE A 12 0.43 -2.93 -11.60
N GLY A 13 1.53 -2.92 -10.86
CA GLY A 13 2.88 -2.96 -11.41
C GLY A 13 3.89 -3.46 -10.38
N GLY A 14 5.16 -3.53 -10.81
CA GLY A 14 6.24 -4.09 -9.99
C GLY A 14 6.64 -3.21 -8.80
N ALA A 15 6.64 -1.89 -8.99
CA ALA A 15 6.99 -0.94 -7.93
C ALA A 15 5.88 -0.88 -6.88
N GLU A 16 4.63 -0.87 -7.33
CA GLU A 16 3.42 -0.93 -6.52
C GLU A 16 3.42 -2.20 -5.67
N ARG A 17 3.76 -3.35 -6.28
CA ARG A 17 3.90 -4.62 -5.58
C ARG A 17 4.93 -4.55 -4.46
N LEU A 18 6.10 -3.97 -4.73
CA LEU A 18 7.16 -3.80 -3.73
C LEU A 18 6.67 -2.95 -2.55
N VAL A 19 5.98 -1.85 -2.83
CA VAL A 19 5.42 -0.97 -1.80
C VAL A 19 4.40 -1.72 -0.93
N VAL A 20 3.48 -2.47 -1.56
CA VAL A 20 2.44 -3.23 -0.84
C VAL A 20 3.06 -4.34 0.01
N ASP A 21 3.99 -5.13 -0.54
CA ASP A 21 4.65 -6.21 0.21
C ASP A 21 5.41 -5.66 1.43
N ALA A 22 6.13 -4.54 1.26
CA ALA A 22 6.84 -3.89 2.36
C ALA A 22 5.87 -3.34 3.42
N ALA A 23 4.76 -2.73 2.99
CA ALA A 23 3.74 -2.20 3.89
C ALA A 23 3.09 -3.32 4.73
N VAL A 24 2.71 -4.43 4.11
CA VAL A 24 2.14 -5.60 4.79
C VAL A 24 3.16 -6.21 5.76
N ALA A 25 4.42 -6.38 5.33
CA ALA A 25 5.47 -6.93 6.19
C ALA A 25 5.71 -6.07 7.45
N LEU A 26 5.69 -4.73 7.31
CA LEU A 26 5.83 -3.81 8.44
C LEU A 26 4.60 -3.82 9.35
N GLN A 27 3.39 -3.90 8.78
CA GLN A 27 2.16 -4.02 9.56
C GLN A 27 2.15 -5.30 10.40
N ASN A 28 2.55 -6.44 9.81
CA ASN A 28 2.66 -7.73 10.50
C ASN A 28 3.70 -7.72 11.64
N LYS A 29 4.67 -6.80 11.61
CA LYS A 29 5.64 -6.56 12.69
C LYS A 29 5.14 -5.58 13.77
N GLY A 30 3.88 -5.17 13.72
CA GLY A 30 3.27 -4.25 14.68
C GLY A 30 3.62 -2.78 14.46
N HIS A 31 4.05 -2.40 13.24
CA HIS A 31 4.27 -1.00 12.89
C HIS A 31 3.00 -0.33 12.37
N GLN A 32 2.87 0.98 12.61
CA GLN A 32 1.80 1.79 12.03
C GLN A 32 2.22 2.21 10.62
N VAL A 33 1.50 1.74 9.61
CA VAL A 33 1.83 1.96 8.20
C VAL A 33 0.71 2.75 7.53
N LYS A 34 1.08 3.71 6.68
CA LYS A 34 0.18 4.40 5.75
C LYS A 34 0.78 4.39 4.35
N ILE A 35 -0.07 4.30 3.34
CA ILE A 35 0.29 4.51 1.94
C ILE A 35 -0.48 5.74 1.47
N VAL A 36 0.22 6.70 0.87
CA VAL A 36 -0.39 7.86 0.23
C VAL A 36 -0.10 7.79 -1.26
N THR A 37 -1.15 7.92 -2.06
CA THR A 37 -1.09 7.88 -3.52
C THR A 37 -1.98 8.94 -4.13
N ASN A 38 -1.62 9.41 -5.32
CA ASN A 38 -2.45 10.33 -6.09
C ASN A 38 -3.51 9.59 -6.92
N GLN A 39 -3.25 8.32 -7.25
CA GLN A 39 -4.14 7.50 -8.07
C GLN A 39 -4.36 6.13 -7.42
N TYR A 40 -5.63 5.74 -7.33
CA TYR A 40 -6.07 4.46 -6.80
C TYR A 40 -7.44 4.10 -7.39
N ASP A 41 -7.53 2.98 -8.09
CA ASP A 41 -8.80 2.40 -8.56
C ASP A 41 -9.01 1.04 -7.90
N ILE A 42 -10.11 0.89 -7.16
CA ILE A 42 -10.46 -0.36 -6.47
C ILE A 42 -10.65 -1.54 -7.43
N ASN A 43 -10.97 -1.29 -8.70
CA ASN A 43 -11.09 -2.30 -9.75
C ASN A 43 -9.73 -2.69 -10.33
N HIS A 44 -8.70 -1.86 -10.16
CA HIS A 44 -7.34 -2.03 -10.66
C HIS A 44 -6.30 -1.93 -9.53
N ALA A 45 -6.54 -2.62 -8.42
CA ALA A 45 -5.68 -2.60 -7.24
C ALA A 45 -5.46 -3.99 -6.65
N PHE A 46 -4.35 -4.14 -5.92
CA PHE A 46 -4.04 -5.34 -5.15
C PHE A 46 -5.11 -5.61 -4.08
N LYS A 47 -5.37 -6.88 -3.74
CA LYS A 47 -6.42 -7.24 -2.78
C LYS A 47 -6.13 -6.67 -1.39
N GLU A 48 -4.86 -6.67 -1.03
CA GLU A 48 -4.27 -6.19 0.21
C GLU A 48 -4.59 -4.71 0.45
N THR A 49 -4.72 -3.90 -0.62
CA THR A 49 -5.00 -2.47 -0.50
C THR A 49 -6.49 -2.16 -0.45
N LYS A 50 -7.37 -3.12 -0.82
CA LYS A 50 -8.83 -2.91 -0.83
C LYS A 50 -9.44 -2.83 0.57
N SER A 51 -8.79 -3.41 1.57
CA SER A 51 -9.21 -3.35 2.97
C SER A 51 -8.59 -2.19 3.75
N LEU A 52 -7.66 -1.43 3.17
CA LEU A 52 -6.96 -0.30 3.83
C LEU A 52 -7.78 1.01 3.82
N GLY A 53 -9.01 1.00 3.30
CA GLY A 53 -9.86 2.18 3.14
C GLY A 53 -10.88 2.45 4.24
N ASN A 54 -10.81 1.78 5.39
CA ASN A 54 -11.69 2.02 6.55
C ASN A 54 -10.95 2.73 7.70
#